data_AF-S7WW84-F1
#
_entry.id   AF-S7WW84-F1
#
_cell.length_a   1.000
_cell.length_b   1.000
_cell.length_c   1.000
_cell.angle_alpha   90.00
_cell.angle_beta   90.00
_cell.angle_gamma   90.00
#
_symmetry.space_group_name_H-M   'P 1'
#
loop_
_entity.id
_entity.type
_entity.pdbx_description
1 polymer ?
#
loop_
_entity_poly.entity_id
_entity_poly.type
_entity_poly.pdbx_seq_one_letter_code
_entity_poly.pdbx_strand_id
1 'polypeptide(L)'
;MFKTAAAPTATESDQELAAKLKKSVEDIELNVQSDFDKMLKKLLPVMGVMGFPSLNDTELRPETSLNVEALLSGHTKVVYSGTDGVHLPEGYNGLGTRNLIYMLLQLESYHKIYRSQITRPSAHLIFIEEPEAHLHPQMQEVFINQLNVAIQKLSSAYPAEDVWNVQFIITTHSSHVANAACFDAVRYFYNQKDAVKSIRNTKVKDFKKGMQTISVTDKEFLHKYMTLTKCDLYFADKVIMVEGTTERLLMPRLRELVDKSLPEHQKLASQYVTCIEAGGAHAHLFYPLLDFLELKTLVVTDLDSIKKVEKENNKKKKINVWEKCPVAEGTRTCNTAIRYWFAPKDIKKIEDFHLSPVELSGKSRH
;
A
#
# COMPACT_ATOMS: atom_id res chain seq x y z
N MET A 1 -13.67 22.44 -3.58
CA MET A 1 -13.68 23.27 -2.35
C MET A 1 -14.76 24.34 -2.43
N PHE A 2 -14.56 25.47 -3.15
CA PHE A 2 -15.58 26.53 -3.23
C PHE A 2 -16.94 26.05 -3.78
N LYS A 3 -16.96 25.32 -4.91
CA LYS A 3 -18.19 24.72 -5.45
C LYS A 3 -18.95 23.88 -4.43
N THR A 4 -18.21 23.07 -3.68
CA THR A 4 -18.77 22.17 -2.67
C THR A 4 -19.32 22.96 -1.48
N ALA A 5 -18.67 24.06 -1.09
CA ALA A 5 -19.10 24.94 0.00
C ALA A 5 -20.30 25.84 -0.39
N ALA A 6 -20.39 26.24 -1.66
CA ALA A 6 -21.50 27.04 -2.20
C ALA A 6 -22.75 26.19 -2.54
N ALA A 7 -22.69 24.87 -2.39
CA ALA A 7 -23.81 24.00 -2.68
C ALA A 7 -24.96 24.21 -1.66
N PRO A 8 -26.24 24.12 -2.08
CA PRO A 8 -27.39 24.25 -1.18
C PRO A 8 -27.39 23.23 -0.04
N THR A 9 -26.64 22.15 -0.25
CA THR A 9 -26.50 21.01 0.64
C THR A 9 -25.28 21.09 1.56
N ALA A 10 -24.43 22.10 1.43
CA ALA A 10 -23.27 22.31 2.31
C ALA A 10 -23.70 22.73 3.73
N THR A 11 -22.78 22.64 4.69
CA THR A 11 -23.06 23.11 6.06
C THR A 11 -23.30 24.61 6.10
N GLU A 12 -24.04 25.10 7.11
CA GLU A 12 -24.25 26.54 7.30
C GLU A 12 -22.91 27.31 7.37
N SER A 13 -21.91 26.77 8.09
CA SER A 13 -20.59 27.38 8.17
C SER A 13 -19.86 27.43 6.82
N ASP A 14 -19.92 26.36 6.01
CA ASP A 14 -19.33 26.35 4.66
C ASP A 14 -20.04 27.32 3.71
N GLN A 15 -21.38 27.42 3.83
CA GLN A 15 -22.20 28.36 3.04
C GLN A 15 -21.93 29.81 3.43
N GLU A 16 -21.80 30.11 4.72
CA GLU A 16 -21.42 31.44 5.22
C GLU A 16 -20.06 31.87 4.68
N LEU A 17 -19.08 30.96 4.68
CA LEU A 17 -17.75 31.22 4.13
C LEU A 17 -17.81 31.51 2.63
N ALA A 18 -18.57 30.71 1.87
CA ALA A 18 -18.76 30.91 0.44
C ALA A 18 -19.48 32.24 0.14
N ALA A 19 -20.51 32.59 0.91
CA ALA A 19 -21.26 33.84 0.77
C ALA A 19 -20.39 35.06 1.10
N LYS A 20 -19.56 34.98 2.16
CA LYS A 20 -18.61 36.04 2.52
C LYS A 20 -17.60 36.28 1.40
N LEU A 21 -17.06 35.22 0.82
CA LEU A 21 -16.13 35.32 -0.30
C LEU A 21 -16.80 35.95 -1.54
N LYS A 22 -18.03 35.51 -1.86
CA LYS A 22 -18.81 36.07 -2.97
C LYS A 22 -19.05 37.56 -2.80
N LYS A 23 -19.47 37.98 -1.60
CA LYS A 23 -19.66 39.39 -1.27
C LYS A 23 -18.38 40.21 -1.44
N SER A 24 -17.23 39.69 -1.01
CA SER A 24 -15.95 40.38 -1.21
C SER A 24 -15.59 40.55 -2.69
N VAL A 25 -15.93 39.59 -3.55
CA VAL A 25 -15.71 39.73 -5.00
C VAL A 25 -16.70 40.73 -5.60
N GLU A 26 -17.96 40.73 -5.18
CA GLU A 26 -18.96 41.72 -5.59
C GLU A 26 -18.53 43.16 -5.21
N ASP A 27 -17.99 43.34 -4.01
CA ASP A 27 -17.44 44.64 -3.56
C ASP A 27 -16.27 45.09 -4.45
N ILE A 28 -15.39 44.17 -4.86
CA ILE A 28 -14.28 44.47 -5.78
C ILE A 28 -14.82 44.81 -7.18
N GLU A 29 -15.81 44.06 -7.67
CA GLU A 29 -16.43 44.30 -8.97
C GLU A 29 -17.03 45.71 -9.07
N LEU A 30 -17.76 46.13 -8.04
CA LEU A 30 -18.32 47.48 -7.94
C LEU A 30 -17.24 48.57 -7.93
N ASN A 31 -16.16 48.35 -7.20
CA ASN A 31 -15.05 49.31 -7.13
C ASN A 31 -14.34 49.45 -8.48
N VAL A 32 -14.04 48.33 -9.14
CA VAL A 32 -13.39 48.30 -10.46
C VAL A 32 -14.29 48.95 -11.52
N GLN A 33 -15.59 48.64 -11.50
CA GLN A 33 -16.58 49.25 -12.39
C GLN A 33 -16.60 50.79 -12.24
N SER A 34 -16.65 51.29 -11.00
CA SER A 34 -16.64 52.72 -10.70
C SER A 34 -15.38 53.43 -11.22
N ASP A 35 -14.22 52.78 -11.12
CA ASP A 35 -12.97 53.36 -11.59
C ASP A 35 -12.87 53.34 -13.13
N PHE A 36 -13.34 52.28 -13.80
CA PHE A 36 -13.46 52.26 -15.26
C PHE A 36 -14.47 53.29 -15.77
N ASP A 37 -15.59 53.49 -15.09
CA ASP A 37 -16.56 54.54 -15.43
C ASP A 37 -15.92 55.92 -15.38
N LYS A 38 -15.11 56.21 -14.36
CA LYS A 38 -14.37 57.48 -14.27
C LYS A 38 -13.34 57.61 -15.40
N MET A 39 -12.66 56.52 -15.76
CA MET A 39 -11.65 56.52 -16.82
C MET A 39 -12.29 56.71 -18.20
N LEU A 40 -13.40 56.02 -18.48
CA LEU A 40 -14.15 56.18 -19.73
C LEU A 40 -14.72 57.60 -19.83
N LYS A 41 -15.29 58.14 -18.74
CA LYS A 41 -15.78 59.53 -18.69
C LYS A 41 -14.71 60.57 -19.04
N LYS A 42 -13.44 60.32 -18.67
CA LYS A 42 -12.32 61.20 -19.05
C LYS A 42 -11.97 61.11 -20.55
N LEU A 43 -12.26 59.98 -21.20
CA LEU A 43 -12.01 59.76 -22.62
C LEU A 43 -13.17 60.22 -23.52
N LEU A 44 -14.41 60.28 -22.99
CA LEU A 44 -15.58 60.71 -23.75
C LEU A 44 -15.40 62.06 -24.49
N PRO A 45 -14.80 63.12 -23.92
CA PRO A 45 -14.58 64.37 -24.64
C PRO A 45 -13.63 64.21 -25.84
N VAL A 46 -12.60 63.38 -25.71
CA VAL A 46 -11.63 63.08 -26.77
C VAL A 46 -12.29 62.26 -27.87
N MET A 47 -13.14 61.29 -27.50
CA MET A 47 -13.94 60.51 -28.44
C MET A 47 -14.94 61.39 -29.20
N GLY A 48 -15.52 62.39 -28.53
CA GLY A 48 -16.39 63.40 -29.13
C GLY A 48 -15.70 64.21 -30.24
N VAL A 49 -14.43 64.60 -30.04
CA VAL A 49 -13.63 65.27 -31.09
C VAL A 49 -13.40 64.36 -32.29
N MET A 50 -13.35 63.05 -32.09
CA MET A 50 -13.18 62.03 -33.13
C MET A 50 -14.51 61.58 -33.76
N GLY A 51 -15.64 62.21 -33.42
CA GLY A 51 -16.96 61.93 -33.99
C GLY A 51 -17.74 60.78 -33.33
N PHE A 52 -17.38 60.37 -32.10
CA PHE A 52 -18.07 59.33 -31.33
C PHE A 52 -18.78 59.88 -30.08
N PRO A 53 -20.02 59.47 -29.78
CA PRO A 53 -20.92 58.64 -30.59
C PRO A 53 -21.61 59.46 -31.69
N SER A 54 -21.92 58.83 -32.83
CA SER A 54 -22.76 59.43 -33.88
C SER A 54 -24.26 59.42 -33.52
N LEU A 55 -25.11 60.05 -34.34
CA LEU A 55 -26.57 60.15 -34.11
C LEU A 55 -27.30 58.80 -33.95
N ASN A 56 -26.69 57.70 -34.39
CA ASN A 56 -27.24 56.34 -34.29
C ASN A 56 -26.46 55.44 -33.31
N ASP A 57 -25.39 55.93 -32.68
CA ASP A 57 -24.54 55.11 -31.81
C ASP A 57 -25.06 55.10 -30.37
N THR A 58 -25.00 53.93 -29.73
CA THR A 58 -25.31 53.75 -28.30
C THR A 58 -24.18 54.26 -27.41
N GLU A 59 -24.52 54.86 -26.27
CA GLU A 59 -23.55 55.26 -25.25
C GLU A 59 -22.70 54.06 -24.80
N LEU A 60 -21.37 54.24 -24.81
CA LEU A 60 -20.45 53.24 -24.30
C LEU A 60 -20.47 53.25 -22.77
N ARG A 61 -20.66 52.08 -22.19
CA ARG A 61 -20.48 51.84 -20.76
C ARG A 61 -19.52 50.67 -20.56
N PRO A 62 -18.55 50.78 -19.66
CA PRO A 62 -17.79 49.61 -19.26
C PRO A 62 -18.73 48.67 -18.52
N GLU A 63 -18.51 47.37 -18.66
CA GLU A 63 -19.21 46.35 -17.88
C GLU A 63 -18.15 45.42 -17.30
N THR A 64 -17.99 45.47 -15.98
CA THR A 64 -17.08 44.63 -15.22
C THR A 64 -17.87 43.45 -14.69
N SER A 65 -17.42 42.23 -14.97
CA SER A 65 -18.01 40.99 -14.46
C SER A 65 -16.90 40.11 -13.90
N LEU A 66 -16.91 39.82 -12.60
CA LEU A 66 -15.91 38.97 -11.95
C LEU A 66 -16.53 37.64 -11.52
N ASN A 67 -16.14 36.56 -12.19
CA ASN A 67 -16.55 35.22 -11.80
C ASN A 67 -15.63 34.68 -10.68
N VAL A 68 -16.19 34.49 -9.47
CA VAL A 68 -15.48 33.98 -8.28
C VAL A 68 -14.78 32.65 -8.58
N GLU A 69 -15.43 31.74 -9.29
CA GLU A 69 -14.86 30.45 -9.63
C GLU A 69 -13.65 30.59 -10.56
N ALA A 70 -13.79 31.40 -11.62
CA ALA A 70 -12.72 31.64 -12.59
C ALA A 70 -11.52 32.36 -11.93
N LEU A 71 -11.79 33.28 -11.01
CA LEU A 71 -10.76 33.96 -10.21
C LEU A 71 -10.00 32.96 -9.35
N LEU A 72 -10.71 32.12 -8.60
CA LEU A 72 -10.08 31.11 -7.75
C LEU A 72 -9.29 30.10 -8.58
N SER A 73 -9.87 29.57 -9.67
CA SER A 73 -9.20 28.56 -10.50
C SER A 73 -8.00 29.10 -11.27
N GLY A 74 -8.05 30.36 -11.72
CA GLY A 74 -6.99 30.98 -12.51
C GLY A 74 -5.87 31.62 -11.69
N HIS A 75 -6.18 32.06 -10.46
CA HIS A 75 -5.31 32.99 -9.72
C HIS A 75 -4.99 32.55 -8.29
N THR A 76 -5.55 31.43 -7.80
CA THR A 76 -5.15 30.86 -6.52
C THR A 76 -4.14 29.74 -6.75
N LYS A 77 -2.94 29.88 -6.19
CA LYS A 77 -1.89 28.84 -6.21
C LYS A 77 -1.63 28.36 -4.80
N VAL A 78 -1.57 27.05 -4.61
CA VAL A 78 -1.07 26.47 -3.36
C VAL A 78 0.46 26.52 -3.42
N VAL A 79 1.06 27.18 -2.43
CA VAL A 79 2.51 27.33 -2.31
C VAL A 79 2.97 26.83 -0.95
N TYR A 80 4.20 26.32 -0.88
CA TYR A 80 4.77 25.86 0.39
C TYR A 80 5.40 27.04 1.13
N SER A 81 5.21 27.09 2.44
CA SER A 81 5.90 28.03 3.32
C SER A 81 7.37 27.61 3.47
N GLY A 82 8.30 28.35 2.87
CA GLY A 82 9.73 28.21 3.12
C GLY A 82 10.15 28.89 4.43
N THR A 83 11.31 28.53 4.95
CA THR A 83 11.86 29.05 6.20
C THR A 83 12.33 30.51 6.11
N ASP A 84 12.57 31.01 4.89
CA ASP A 84 13.19 32.33 4.65
C ASP A 84 12.27 33.30 3.87
N GLY A 85 10.95 33.11 3.97
CA GLY A 85 9.97 33.94 3.23
C GLY A 85 9.90 33.66 1.72
N VAL A 86 10.73 32.73 1.21
CA VAL A 86 10.63 32.23 -0.17
C VAL A 86 9.62 31.10 -0.21
N HIS A 87 8.50 31.34 -0.89
CA HIS A 87 7.50 30.32 -1.16
C HIS A 87 7.85 29.55 -2.42
N LEU A 88 7.92 28.22 -2.32
CA LEU A 88 8.18 27.37 -3.47
C LEU A 88 6.87 27.03 -4.19
N PRO A 89 6.82 27.15 -5.52
CA PRO A 89 5.69 26.70 -6.32
C PRO A 89 5.48 25.19 -6.17
N GLU A 90 4.23 24.73 -6.29
CA GLU A 90 3.87 23.31 -6.22
C GLU A 90 4.71 22.44 -7.19
N GLY A 91 5.05 22.96 -8.38
CA GLY A 91 5.84 22.28 -9.40
C GLY A 91 7.27 21.90 -8.99
N TYR A 92 7.78 22.43 -7.87
CA TYR A 92 9.08 22.03 -7.29
C TYR A 92 8.95 20.87 -6.30
N ASN A 93 7.76 20.31 -6.07
CA ASN A 93 7.62 19.10 -5.28
C ASN A 93 7.96 17.85 -6.09
N GLY A 94 8.49 16.86 -5.38
CA GLY A 94 8.51 15.49 -5.89
C GLY A 94 7.09 15.02 -6.22
N LEU A 95 6.95 14.32 -7.34
CA LEU A 95 5.67 13.81 -7.86
C LEU A 95 4.84 13.07 -6.80
N GLY A 96 5.48 12.39 -5.84
CA GLY A 96 4.81 11.67 -4.76
C GLY A 96 4.08 12.55 -3.76
N THR A 97 4.69 13.65 -3.29
CA THR A 97 4.04 14.57 -2.34
C THR A 97 2.81 15.21 -2.96
N ARG A 98 2.90 15.57 -4.25
CA ARG A 98 1.76 16.09 -5.01
C ARG A 98 0.64 15.06 -5.08
N ASN A 99 0.95 13.80 -5.38
CA ASN A 99 -0.07 12.74 -5.46
C ASN A 99 -0.77 12.53 -4.11
N LEU A 100 -0.02 12.53 -3.00
CA LEU A 100 -0.60 12.40 -1.66
C LEU A 100 -1.55 13.56 -1.32
N ILE A 101 -1.15 14.80 -1.60
CA ILE A 101 -1.98 15.98 -1.35
C ILE A 101 -3.24 15.94 -2.20
N TYR A 102 -3.10 15.59 -3.49
CA TYR A 102 -4.23 15.43 -4.39
C TYR A 102 -5.25 14.41 -3.84
N MET A 103 -4.78 13.23 -3.41
CA MET A 103 -5.65 12.22 -2.79
C MET A 103 -6.33 12.76 -1.53
N LEU A 104 -5.63 13.46 -0.65
CA LEU A 104 -6.22 14.04 0.58
C LEU A 104 -7.31 15.09 0.27
N LEU A 105 -7.06 15.99 -0.69
CA LEU A 105 -8.06 16.98 -1.12
C LEU A 105 -9.27 16.30 -1.74
N GLN A 106 -9.07 15.21 -2.49
CA GLN A 106 -10.16 14.45 -3.05
C GLN A 106 -10.99 13.74 -1.97
N LEU A 107 -10.34 13.17 -0.95
CA LEU A 107 -11.03 12.58 0.22
C LEU A 107 -11.87 13.62 0.96
N GLU A 108 -11.34 14.83 1.19
CA GLU A 108 -12.11 15.92 1.81
C GLU A 108 -13.32 16.31 0.95
N SER A 109 -13.13 16.42 -0.37
CA SER A 109 -14.22 16.71 -1.30
C SER A 109 -15.31 15.64 -1.25
N TYR A 110 -14.94 14.36 -1.26
CA TYR A 110 -15.87 13.24 -1.14
C TYR A 110 -16.59 13.21 0.21
N HIS A 111 -15.89 13.54 1.30
CA HIS A 111 -16.51 13.64 2.61
C HIS A 111 -17.58 14.75 2.64
N LYS A 112 -17.28 15.92 2.07
CA LYS A 112 -18.25 17.02 1.95
C LYS A 112 -19.45 16.61 1.10
N ILE A 113 -19.25 15.94 -0.04
CA ILE A 113 -20.33 15.43 -0.88
C ILE A 113 -21.21 14.42 -0.14
N TYR A 114 -20.60 13.48 0.59
CA TYR A 114 -21.32 12.50 1.42
C TYR A 114 -22.21 13.18 2.46
N ARG A 115 -21.69 14.22 3.13
CA ARG A 115 -22.41 14.98 4.16
C ARG A 115 -23.52 15.85 3.58
N SER A 116 -23.38 16.28 2.33
CA SER A 116 -24.36 17.10 1.66
C SER A 116 -25.62 16.32 1.24
N GLN A 117 -25.68 15.01 1.45
CA GLN A 117 -26.87 14.23 1.09
C GLN A 117 -27.88 14.27 2.24
N ILE A 118 -29.15 14.60 1.91
CA ILE A 118 -30.27 14.59 2.87
C ILE A 118 -30.36 13.23 3.58
N THR A 119 -30.14 12.15 2.83
CA THR A 119 -30.09 10.79 3.34
C THR A 119 -28.72 10.22 3.04
N ARG A 120 -27.94 9.95 4.09
CA ARG A 120 -26.59 9.40 3.94
C ARG A 120 -26.66 7.96 3.43
N PRO A 121 -25.83 7.59 2.44
CA PRO A 121 -25.79 6.21 1.97
C PRO A 121 -25.25 5.30 3.08
N SER A 122 -25.86 4.12 3.25
CA SER A 122 -25.41 3.13 4.25
C SER A 122 -24.02 2.57 3.94
N ALA A 123 -23.58 2.65 2.68
CA ALA A 123 -22.25 2.27 2.24
C ALA A 123 -21.69 3.32 1.28
N HIS A 124 -20.48 3.81 1.58
CA HIS A 124 -19.72 4.68 0.70
C HIS A 124 -18.39 4.01 0.36
N LEU A 125 -18.18 3.70 -0.92
CA LEU A 125 -17.00 3.00 -1.40
C LEU A 125 -16.09 3.95 -2.16
N ILE A 126 -14.81 3.97 -1.83
CA ILE A 126 -13.79 4.70 -2.57
C ILE A 126 -12.78 3.71 -3.13
N PHE A 127 -12.64 3.73 -4.45
CA PHE A 127 -11.64 2.96 -5.17
C PHE A 127 -10.39 3.82 -5.36
N ILE A 128 -9.24 3.26 -5.00
CA ILE A 128 -7.93 3.89 -5.21
C ILE A 128 -7.09 2.91 -6.02
N GLU A 129 -6.82 3.29 -7.26
CA GLU A 129 -6.01 2.49 -8.16
C GLU A 129 -4.54 2.86 -8.00
N GLU A 130 -3.70 1.86 -7.73
CA GLU A 130 -2.23 1.96 -7.66
C GLU A 130 -1.73 3.25 -6.96
N PRO A 131 -2.10 3.48 -5.69
CA PRO A 131 -1.71 4.69 -4.97
C PRO A 131 -0.19 4.85 -4.89
N GLU A 132 0.58 3.78 -5.07
CA GLU A 132 2.04 3.78 -5.11
C GLU A 132 2.67 4.59 -6.25
N ALA A 133 1.92 4.95 -7.29
CA ALA A 133 2.44 5.70 -8.43
C ALA A 133 3.13 6.99 -7.95
N HIS A 134 4.44 7.08 -8.21
CA HIS A 134 5.33 8.17 -7.80
C HIS A 134 5.50 8.38 -6.28
N LEU A 135 4.93 7.53 -5.42
CA LEU A 135 5.13 7.59 -3.97
C LEU A 135 6.41 6.84 -3.57
N HIS A 136 7.19 7.46 -2.69
CA HIS A 136 8.28 6.75 -2.01
C HIS A 136 7.72 5.57 -1.21
N PRO A 137 8.38 4.40 -1.16
CA PRO A 137 7.88 3.22 -0.43
C PRO A 137 7.39 3.50 1.00
N GLN A 138 8.13 4.31 1.75
CA GLN A 138 7.72 4.71 3.09
C GLN A 138 6.41 5.49 3.13
N MET A 139 6.16 6.35 2.13
CA MET A 139 4.90 7.10 2.02
C MET A 139 3.73 6.17 1.67
N GLN A 140 3.98 5.09 0.92
CA GLN A 140 2.96 4.09 0.60
C GLN A 140 2.46 3.39 1.89
N GLU A 141 3.39 2.95 2.74
CA GLU A 141 3.05 2.31 4.02
C GLU A 141 2.31 3.30 4.96
N VAL A 142 2.78 4.55 5.04
CA VAL A 142 2.13 5.59 5.84
C VAL A 142 0.72 5.87 5.33
N PHE A 143 0.54 5.97 4.00
CA PHE A 143 -0.76 6.22 3.40
C PHE A 143 -1.79 5.16 3.81
N ILE A 144 -1.45 3.87 3.69
CA ILE A 144 -2.34 2.77 4.07
C ILE A 144 -2.61 2.74 5.57
N ASN A 145 -1.58 2.87 6.40
CA ASN A 145 -1.73 2.80 7.86
C ASN A 145 -2.47 4.00 8.44
N GLN A 146 -2.33 5.19 7.84
CA GLN A 146 -2.91 6.42 8.33
C GLN A 146 -4.23 6.79 7.65
N LEU A 147 -4.71 6.01 6.67
CA LEU A 147 -5.94 6.32 5.96
C LEU A 147 -7.12 6.46 6.93
N ASN A 148 -7.31 5.49 7.82
CA ASN A 148 -8.36 5.54 8.85
C ASN A 148 -8.21 6.73 9.81
N VAL A 149 -6.98 7.08 10.18
CA VAL A 149 -6.69 8.25 11.03
C VAL A 149 -7.03 9.54 10.29
N ALA A 150 -6.74 9.62 8.99
CA ALA A 150 -7.12 10.75 8.16
C ALA A 150 -8.65 10.92 8.11
N ILE A 151 -9.41 9.82 7.98
CA ILE A 151 -10.89 9.85 8.02
C ILE A 151 -11.40 10.37 9.37
N GLN A 152 -10.82 9.91 10.48
CA GLN A 152 -11.18 10.41 11.81
C GLN A 152 -10.90 11.91 11.95
N LYS A 153 -9.75 12.38 11.47
CA LYS A 153 -9.40 13.81 11.48
C LYS A 153 -10.34 14.65 10.62
N LEU A 154 -10.66 14.20 9.41
CA LEU A 154 -11.63 14.87 8.53
C LEU A 154 -13.02 14.92 9.16
N SER A 155 -13.43 13.85 9.86
CA SER A 155 -14.72 13.80 10.59
C SER A 155 -14.72 14.72 11.81
N SER A 156 -13.58 14.86 12.51
CA SER A 156 -13.45 15.70 13.71
C SER A 156 -13.70 17.19 13.47
N ALA A 157 -13.57 17.65 12.22
CA ALA A 157 -13.93 19.03 11.84
C ALA A 157 -15.44 19.30 11.95
N TYR A 158 -16.25 18.25 12.10
CA TYR A 158 -17.71 18.29 12.11
C TYR A 158 -18.28 17.48 13.28
N PRO A 159 -18.09 17.94 14.53
CA PRO A 159 -18.34 17.15 15.74
C PRO A 159 -19.83 16.85 16.00
N ALA A 160 -20.74 17.56 15.32
CA ALA A 160 -22.18 17.33 15.43
C ALA A 160 -22.68 16.14 14.59
N GLU A 161 -21.79 15.44 13.89
CA GLU A 161 -22.14 14.39 12.94
C GLU A 161 -21.35 13.11 13.20
N ASP A 162 -21.95 11.97 12.82
CA ASP A 162 -21.26 10.68 12.89
C ASP A 162 -20.00 10.64 12.03
N VAL A 163 -19.03 9.83 12.46
CA VAL A 163 -17.79 9.56 11.73
C VAL A 163 -18.11 9.09 10.31
N TRP A 164 -17.34 9.59 9.34
CA TRP A 164 -17.51 9.24 7.94
C TRP A 164 -17.39 7.72 7.71
N ASN A 165 -18.52 7.08 7.40
CA ASN A 165 -18.59 5.66 7.13
C ASN A 165 -18.18 5.35 5.69
N VAL A 166 -16.87 5.23 5.48
CA VAL A 166 -16.28 4.97 4.16
C VAL A 166 -15.45 3.69 4.18
N GLN A 167 -15.54 2.90 3.10
CA GLN A 167 -14.72 1.73 2.86
C GLN A 167 -13.83 1.96 1.65
N PHE A 168 -12.55 1.66 1.81
CA PHE A 168 -11.55 1.77 0.75
C PHE A 168 -11.32 0.43 0.07
N ILE A 169 -11.26 0.45 -1.25
CA ILE A 169 -10.83 -0.67 -2.09
C ILE A 169 -9.61 -0.19 -2.86
N ILE A 170 -8.48 -0.83 -2.61
CA ILE A 170 -7.18 -0.41 -3.14
C ILE A 170 -6.65 -1.53 -4.02
N THR A 171 -6.32 -1.22 -5.26
CA THR A 171 -5.54 -2.12 -6.13
C THR A 171 -4.07 -1.73 -6.04
N THR A 172 -3.18 -2.71 -6.07
CA THR A 172 -1.74 -2.45 -5.92
C THR A 172 -0.90 -3.58 -6.52
N HIS A 173 0.24 -3.20 -7.06
CA HIS A 173 1.36 -4.08 -7.40
C HIS A 173 2.56 -3.89 -6.46
N SER A 174 2.44 -3.03 -5.45
CA SER A 174 3.47 -2.75 -4.47
C SER A 174 3.40 -3.71 -3.28
N SER A 175 4.53 -4.39 -3.00
CA SER A 175 4.69 -5.16 -1.76
C SER A 175 4.60 -4.28 -0.52
N HIS A 176 4.98 -3.01 -0.58
CA HIS A 176 4.86 -2.08 0.55
C HIS A 176 3.39 -1.78 0.90
N VAL A 177 2.53 -1.57 -0.09
CA VAL A 177 1.09 -1.34 0.11
C VAL A 177 0.43 -2.62 0.63
N ALA A 178 0.66 -3.76 -0.03
CA ALA A 178 0.07 -5.04 0.35
C ALA A 178 0.49 -5.50 1.75
N ASN A 179 1.76 -5.27 2.13
CA ASN A 179 2.28 -5.65 3.45
C ASN A 179 1.85 -4.70 4.58
N ALA A 180 1.49 -3.45 4.26
CA ALA A 180 0.91 -2.50 5.23
C ALA A 180 -0.56 -2.82 5.54
N ALA A 181 -1.28 -3.45 4.62
CA ALA A 181 -2.65 -3.88 4.85
C ALA A 181 -2.73 -5.06 5.83
N CYS A 182 -3.86 -5.17 6.55
CA CYS A 182 -4.16 -6.36 7.32
C CYS A 182 -4.40 -7.56 6.38
N PHE A 183 -3.87 -8.75 6.71
CA PHE A 183 -4.07 -9.97 5.92
C PHE A 183 -5.54 -10.24 5.58
N ASP A 184 -6.48 -9.95 6.48
CA ASP A 184 -7.90 -10.20 6.24
C ASP A 184 -8.52 -9.32 5.15
N ALA A 185 -7.91 -8.17 4.88
CA ALA A 185 -8.32 -7.25 3.83
C ALA A 185 -7.75 -7.63 2.46
N VAL A 186 -6.73 -8.50 2.40
CA VAL A 186 -6.05 -8.84 1.15
C VAL A 186 -6.91 -9.79 0.30
N ARG A 187 -7.08 -9.43 -0.97
CA ARG A 187 -7.66 -10.29 -2.00
C ARG A 187 -6.62 -10.46 -3.09
N TYR A 188 -6.16 -11.69 -3.28
CA TYR A 188 -5.05 -11.99 -4.18
C TYR A 188 -5.55 -12.53 -5.51
N PHE A 189 -5.27 -11.80 -6.57
CA PHE A 189 -5.69 -12.13 -7.92
C PHE A 189 -4.59 -12.97 -8.59
N TYR A 190 -4.82 -14.27 -8.69
CA TYR A 190 -3.87 -15.23 -9.24
C TYR A 190 -4.27 -15.61 -10.67
N ASN A 191 -3.35 -15.42 -11.62
CA ASN A 191 -3.56 -15.85 -13.00
C ASN A 191 -3.16 -17.32 -13.15
N GLN A 192 -4.16 -18.20 -13.13
CA GLN A 192 -3.95 -19.63 -13.27
C GLN A 192 -4.05 -20.02 -14.75
N LYS A 193 -3.11 -20.86 -15.19
CA LYS A 193 -3.17 -21.49 -16.52
C LYS A 193 -3.82 -22.86 -16.36
N ASP A 194 -4.98 -23.05 -16.96
CA ASP A 194 -5.60 -24.37 -17.03
C ASP A 194 -4.73 -25.27 -17.90
N ALA A 195 -4.11 -26.28 -17.28
CA ALA A 195 -3.21 -27.21 -17.95
C ALA A 195 -3.89 -28.00 -19.08
N VAL A 196 -5.21 -28.15 -19.03
CA VAL A 196 -5.98 -28.95 -20.00
C VAL A 196 -6.49 -28.10 -21.15
N LYS A 197 -6.96 -26.88 -20.87
CA LYS A 197 -7.65 -26.04 -21.87
C LYS A 197 -6.77 -24.95 -22.48
N SER A 198 -5.56 -24.72 -21.94
CA SER A 198 -4.70 -23.58 -22.29
C SER A 198 -5.40 -22.21 -22.19
N ILE A 199 -6.51 -22.14 -21.47
CA ILE A 199 -7.24 -20.91 -21.16
C ILE A 199 -6.68 -20.36 -19.85
N ARG A 200 -6.45 -19.05 -19.80
CA ARG A 200 -6.10 -18.35 -18.56
C ARG A 200 -7.37 -18.02 -17.80
N ASN A 201 -7.39 -18.31 -16.50
CA ASN A 201 -8.46 -17.90 -15.60
C ASN A 201 -7.88 -17.14 -14.40
N THR A 202 -8.62 -16.13 -13.93
CA THR A 202 -8.25 -15.40 -12.72
C THR A 202 -8.94 -16.04 -11.53
N LYS A 203 -8.14 -16.57 -10.59
CA LYS A 203 -8.60 -17.09 -9.31
C LYS A 203 -8.37 -16.03 -8.25
N VAL A 204 -9.44 -15.58 -7.60
CA VAL A 204 -9.35 -14.63 -6.48
C VAL A 204 -9.22 -15.44 -5.19
N LYS A 205 -8.06 -15.35 -4.53
CA LYS A 205 -7.79 -16.00 -3.25
C LYS A 205 -8.09 -15.02 -2.11
N ASP A 206 -8.98 -15.42 -1.21
CA ASP A 206 -9.34 -14.65 -0.02
C ASP A 206 -8.43 -15.05 1.14
N PHE A 207 -7.53 -14.15 1.56
CA PHE A 207 -6.58 -14.40 2.63
C PHE A 207 -7.25 -14.68 3.98
N LYS A 208 -8.41 -14.05 4.25
CA LYS A 208 -9.17 -14.29 5.47
C LYS A 208 -9.66 -15.73 5.55
N LYS A 209 -10.07 -16.32 4.42
CA LYS A 209 -10.54 -17.71 4.33
C LYS A 209 -9.38 -18.70 4.21
N GLY A 210 -8.40 -18.38 3.37
CA GLY A 210 -7.24 -19.24 3.10
C GLY A 210 -6.38 -19.53 4.32
N MET A 211 -6.31 -18.59 5.25
CA MET A 211 -5.47 -18.70 6.46
C MET A 211 -6.25 -19.18 7.69
N GLN A 212 -7.51 -19.65 7.56
CA GLN A 212 -8.31 -20.11 8.71
C GLN A 212 -7.74 -21.37 9.37
N THR A 213 -7.00 -22.18 8.62
CA THR A 213 -6.35 -23.40 9.12
C THR A 213 -5.05 -23.12 9.86
N ILE A 214 -4.55 -21.88 9.81
CA ILE A 214 -3.35 -21.44 10.51
C ILE A 214 -3.77 -20.90 11.88
N SER A 215 -2.98 -21.19 12.92
CA SER A 215 -3.25 -20.66 14.26
C SER A 215 -3.17 -19.12 14.25
N VAL A 216 -3.89 -18.46 15.16
CA VAL A 216 -3.89 -16.99 15.25
C VAL A 216 -2.46 -16.46 15.49
N THR A 217 -1.70 -17.13 16.35
CA THR A 217 -0.31 -16.77 16.66
C THR A 217 0.61 -16.88 15.45
N ASP A 218 0.47 -17.95 14.65
CA ASP A 218 1.30 -18.13 13.45
C ASP A 218 0.91 -17.13 12.36
N LYS A 219 -0.38 -16.80 12.24
CA LYS A 219 -0.85 -15.78 11.30
C LYS A 219 -0.32 -14.39 11.64
N GLU A 220 -0.32 -14.01 12.92
CA GLU A 220 0.29 -12.77 13.40
C GLU A 220 1.79 -12.76 13.14
N PHE A 221 2.48 -13.88 13.38
CA PHE A 221 3.90 -14.02 13.06
C PHE A 221 4.15 -13.82 11.56
N LEU A 222 3.40 -14.47 10.68
CA LEU A 222 3.53 -14.35 9.23
C LEU A 222 3.25 -12.92 8.77
N HIS A 223 2.18 -12.29 9.27
CA HIS A 223 1.86 -10.89 8.94
C HIS A 223 2.99 -9.96 9.35
N LYS A 224 3.40 -10.03 10.62
CA LYS A 224 4.51 -9.24 11.13
C LYS A 224 5.80 -9.48 10.34
N TYR A 225 6.11 -10.73 10.02
CA TYR A 225 7.30 -11.07 9.25
C TYR A 225 7.24 -10.45 7.85
N MET A 226 6.13 -10.62 7.13
CA MET A 226 5.95 -10.05 5.78
C MET A 226 6.04 -8.53 5.80
N THR A 227 5.46 -7.87 6.80
CA THR A 227 5.54 -6.41 6.96
C THR A 227 6.95 -5.93 7.29
N LEU A 228 7.64 -6.56 8.24
CA LEU A 228 8.97 -6.11 8.68
C LEU A 228 10.08 -6.39 7.66
N THR A 229 10.02 -7.55 7.01
CA THR A 229 11.02 -7.93 5.99
C THR A 229 10.72 -7.36 4.63
N LYS A 230 9.56 -6.70 4.46
CA LYS A 230 9.07 -6.16 3.19
C LYS A 230 9.08 -7.25 2.12
N CYS A 231 8.47 -8.37 2.50
CA CYS A 231 8.60 -9.61 1.77
C CYS A 231 7.82 -9.57 0.45
N ASP A 232 8.46 -9.92 -0.66
CA ASP A 232 7.86 -9.91 -2.00
C ASP A 232 7.06 -11.18 -2.33
N LEU A 233 6.68 -11.99 -1.33
CA LEU A 233 5.97 -13.27 -1.56
C LEU A 233 4.68 -13.12 -2.37
N TYR A 234 3.96 -12.01 -2.24
CA TYR A 234 2.76 -11.77 -3.03
C TYR A 234 3.03 -11.73 -4.54
N PHE A 235 4.21 -11.30 -4.95
CA PHE A 235 4.54 -11.01 -6.35
C PHE A 235 5.67 -11.91 -6.91
N ALA A 236 6.22 -12.80 -6.09
CA ALA A 236 7.24 -13.74 -6.52
C ALA A 236 6.64 -14.91 -7.31
N ASP A 237 7.39 -15.44 -8.28
CA ASP A 237 7.03 -16.71 -8.95
C ASP A 237 7.59 -17.91 -8.19
N LYS A 238 8.73 -17.71 -7.52
CA LYS A 238 9.45 -18.73 -6.77
C LYS A 238 10.09 -18.12 -5.52
N VAL A 239 10.22 -18.94 -4.48
CA VAL A 239 10.88 -18.55 -3.24
C VAL A 239 12.01 -19.52 -2.89
N ILE A 240 13.13 -18.96 -2.47
CA ILE A 240 14.20 -19.69 -1.77
C ILE A 240 14.12 -19.27 -0.31
N MET A 241 13.78 -20.22 0.55
CA MET A 241 13.85 -20.06 1.99
C MET A 241 15.20 -20.52 2.48
N VAL A 242 15.87 -19.68 3.24
CA VAL A 242 17.14 -20.01 3.89
C VAL A 242 16.99 -19.94 5.40
N GLU A 243 17.79 -20.69 6.13
CA GLU A 243 17.74 -20.73 7.58
C GLU A 243 18.16 -19.40 8.22
N GLY A 244 19.27 -18.80 7.77
CA GLY A 244 19.85 -17.61 8.38
C GLY A 244 20.42 -16.57 7.41
N THR A 245 20.97 -15.52 8.01
CA THR A 245 21.52 -14.36 7.28
C THR A 245 22.73 -14.76 6.43
N THR A 246 23.54 -15.74 6.87
CA THR A 246 24.73 -16.20 6.16
C THR A 246 24.36 -16.74 4.78
N GLU A 247 23.41 -17.67 4.73
CA GLU A 247 22.93 -18.25 3.48
C GLU A 247 22.29 -17.18 2.60
N ARG A 248 21.49 -16.28 3.21
CA ARG A 248 20.85 -15.16 2.49
C ARG A 248 21.89 -14.27 1.80
N LEU A 249 23.00 -13.98 2.46
CA LEU A 249 24.10 -13.17 1.90
C LEU A 249 24.81 -13.90 0.75
N LEU A 250 24.92 -15.23 0.82
CA LEU A 250 25.56 -16.06 -0.20
C LEU A 250 24.65 -16.33 -1.42
N MET A 251 23.31 -16.30 -1.25
CA MET A 251 22.36 -16.65 -2.32
C MET A 251 22.55 -15.90 -3.64
N PRO A 252 22.84 -14.58 -3.67
CA PRO A 252 23.12 -13.89 -4.94
C PRO A 252 24.27 -14.53 -5.73
N ARG A 253 25.36 -14.92 -5.05
CA ARG A 253 26.52 -15.56 -5.69
C ARG A 253 26.23 -17.00 -6.11
N LEU A 254 25.51 -17.76 -5.28
CA LEU A 254 25.12 -19.12 -5.64
C LEU A 254 24.22 -19.15 -6.88
N ARG A 255 23.26 -18.22 -6.97
CA ARG A 255 22.44 -18.06 -8.18
C ARG A 255 23.26 -17.71 -9.41
N GLU A 256 24.23 -16.80 -9.28
CA GLU A 256 25.14 -16.44 -10.38
C GLU A 256 25.93 -17.66 -10.89
N LEU A 257 26.39 -18.54 -9.98
CA LEU A 257 27.12 -19.75 -10.34
C LEU A 257 26.22 -20.78 -11.05
N VAL A 258 24.99 -20.96 -10.57
CA VAL A 258 24.01 -21.86 -11.20
C VAL A 258 23.59 -21.33 -12.57
N ASP A 259 23.37 -20.02 -12.71
CA ASP A 259 22.97 -19.41 -13.98
C ASP A 259 24.04 -19.54 -15.08
N LYS A 260 25.32 -19.75 -14.71
CA LYS A 260 26.41 -20.04 -15.67
C LYS A 260 26.29 -21.41 -16.33
N SER A 261 25.66 -22.38 -15.67
CA SER A 261 25.47 -23.74 -16.21
C SER A 261 24.09 -23.95 -16.85
N LEU A 262 23.17 -22.99 -16.69
CA LEU A 262 21.82 -23.07 -17.24
C LEU A 262 21.70 -22.38 -18.62
N PRO A 263 20.85 -22.89 -19.52
CA PRO A 263 20.46 -22.17 -20.73
C PRO A 263 19.81 -20.81 -20.43
N GLU A 264 19.94 -19.82 -21.32
CA GLU A 264 19.41 -18.45 -21.13
C GLU A 264 17.95 -18.39 -20.66
N HIS A 265 17.06 -19.20 -21.25
CA HIS A 265 15.64 -19.22 -20.92
C HIS A 265 15.33 -19.88 -19.56
N GLN A 266 16.31 -20.53 -18.93
CA GLN A 266 16.17 -21.23 -17.65
C GLN A 266 16.88 -20.53 -16.50
N LYS A 267 17.65 -19.46 -16.78
CA LYS A 267 18.36 -18.69 -15.76
C LYS A 267 17.41 -18.18 -14.69
N LEU A 268 17.80 -18.33 -13.44
CA LEU A 268 17.03 -17.93 -12.26
C LEU A 268 16.92 -16.41 -12.16
N ALA A 269 17.91 -15.65 -12.67
CA ALA A 269 17.89 -14.19 -12.68
C ALA A 269 16.68 -13.58 -13.40
N SER A 270 16.06 -14.29 -14.36
CA SER A 270 14.91 -13.81 -15.13
C SER A 270 13.56 -14.41 -14.69
N GLN A 271 13.51 -15.10 -13.54
CA GLN A 271 12.35 -15.89 -13.11
C GLN A 271 11.71 -15.42 -11.80
N TYR A 272 11.84 -14.13 -11.46
CA TYR A 272 11.20 -13.50 -10.29
C TYR A 272 11.34 -14.31 -8.99
N VAL A 273 12.58 -14.77 -8.72
CA VAL A 273 12.91 -15.58 -7.54
C VAL A 273 13.25 -14.69 -6.35
N THR A 274 12.43 -14.74 -5.30
CA THR A 274 12.71 -14.06 -4.02
C THR A 274 13.45 -14.98 -3.04
N CYS A 275 14.24 -14.38 -2.15
CA CYS A 275 14.98 -15.11 -1.12
C CYS A 275 14.57 -14.57 0.26
N ILE A 276 14.11 -15.46 1.14
CA ILE A 276 13.63 -15.10 2.48
C ILE A 276 14.37 -15.89 3.55
N GLU A 277 14.62 -15.24 4.69
CA GLU A 277 15.33 -15.82 5.82
C GLU A 277 14.35 -16.28 6.89
N ALA A 278 14.17 -17.59 7.06
CA ALA A 278 13.20 -18.18 7.96
C ALA A 278 13.52 -17.99 9.46
N GLY A 279 14.68 -17.41 9.80
CA GLY A 279 15.07 -17.11 11.17
C GLY A 279 15.28 -18.35 12.02
N GLY A 280 16.04 -19.33 11.52
CA GLY A 280 16.23 -20.65 12.12
C GLY A 280 15.26 -21.70 11.59
N ALA A 281 14.93 -22.71 12.41
CA ALA A 281 14.09 -23.85 12.02
C ALA A 281 12.58 -23.53 11.88
N HIS A 282 12.20 -22.27 11.70
CA HIS A 282 10.81 -21.80 11.61
C HIS A 282 10.23 -21.79 10.20
N ALA A 283 10.96 -22.29 9.19
CA ALA A 283 10.48 -22.30 7.81
C ALA A 283 9.11 -23.01 7.65
N HIS A 284 8.82 -24.00 8.50
CA HIS A 284 7.54 -24.72 8.52
C HIS A 284 6.31 -23.83 8.75
N LEU A 285 6.46 -22.70 9.44
CA LEU A 285 5.37 -21.74 9.65
C LEU A 285 4.90 -21.10 8.33
N PHE A 286 5.78 -21.02 7.33
CA PHE A 286 5.46 -20.44 6.04
C PHE A 286 4.80 -21.44 5.09
N TYR A 287 4.94 -22.76 5.30
CA TYR A 287 4.44 -23.77 4.34
C TYR A 287 2.96 -23.58 4.00
N PRO A 288 2.04 -23.37 4.96
CA PRO A 288 0.63 -23.14 4.62
C PRO A 288 0.40 -21.89 3.77
N LEU A 289 1.17 -20.81 4.01
CA LEU A 289 1.10 -19.59 3.22
C LEU A 289 1.66 -19.79 1.80
N LEU A 290 2.77 -20.51 1.68
CA LEU A 290 3.39 -20.81 0.38
C LEU A 290 2.50 -21.72 -0.46
N ASP A 291 1.90 -22.74 0.15
CA ASP A 291 0.91 -23.61 -0.48
C ASP A 291 -0.33 -22.82 -0.92
N PHE A 292 -0.81 -21.91 -0.07
CA PHE A 292 -1.95 -21.06 -0.40
C PHE A 292 -1.65 -20.10 -1.57
N LEU A 293 -0.45 -19.52 -1.59
CA LEU A 293 0.02 -18.68 -2.69
C LEU A 293 0.32 -19.49 -3.96
N GLU A 294 0.51 -20.81 -3.84
CA GLU A 294 0.94 -21.73 -4.92
C GLU A 294 2.36 -21.41 -5.42
N LEU A 295 3.27 -21.04 -4.50
CA LEU A 295 4.65 -20.68 -4.80
C LEU A 295 5.56 -21.90 -4.89
N LYS A 296 6.36 -21.97 -5.96
CA LYS A 296 7.44 -22.95 -6.07
C LYS A 296 8.52 -22.61 -5.05
N THR A 297 8.74 -23.51 -4.10
CA THR A 297 9.56 -23.27 -2.92
C THR A 297 10.77 -24.19 -2.88
N LEU A 298 11.95 -23.62 -2.64
CA LEU A 298 13.16 -24.35 -2.25
C LEU A 298 13.51 -23.97 -0.82
N VAL A 299 13.73 -24.95 0.06
CA VAL A 299 14.19 -24.72 1.44
C VAL A 299 15.63 -25.18 1.56
N VAL A 300 16.52 -24.28 2.00
CA VAL A 300 17.93 -24.54 2.29
C VAL A 300 18.14 -24.35 3.79
N THR A 301 18.44 -25.43 4.50
CA THR A 301 18.57 -25.44 5.96
C THR A 301 19.57 -26.51 6.37
N ASP A 302 20.18 -26.33 7.54
CA ASP A 302 21.08 -27.30 8.13
C ASP A 302 20.34 -28.55 8.56
N LEU A 303 21.05 -29.68 8.57
CA LEU A 303 20.49 -30.95 9.01
C LEU A 303 20.27 -31.02 10.53
N ASP A 304 20.88 -30.13 11.32
CA ASP A 304 20.90 -30.15 12.79
C ASP A 304 20.93 -31.58 13.37
N SER A 305 22.02 -32.29 13.07
CA SER A 305 22.17 -33.70 13.46
C SER A 305 22.38 -33.83 14.96
N ILE A 306 21.67 -34.78 15.56
CA ILE A 306 21.75 -35.11 16.99
C ILE A 306 22.01 -36.61 17.21
N LYS A 307 22.75 -36.90 18.27
CA LYS A 307 22.97 -38.27 18.77
C LYS A 307 22.59 -38.39 20.24
N LYS A 308 22.22 -39.60 20.63
CA LYS A 308 21.90 -39.91 22.02
C LYS A 308 23.20 -40.17 22.78
N VAL A 309 23.44 -39.42 23.85
CA VAL A 309 24.62 -39.55 24.71
C VAL A 309 24.15 -39.83 26.14
N GLU A 310 24.82 -40.75 26.83
CA GLU A 310 24.61 -40.98 28.25
C GLU A 310 25.44 -39.97 29.06
N LYS A 311 24.78 -39.15 29.88
CA LYS A 311 25.43 -38.19 30.77
C LYS A 311 25.00 -38.42 32.21
N GLU A 312 25.87 -38.07 33.15
CA GLU A 312 25.57 -38.14 34.58
C GLU A 312 25.02 -36.79 35.05
N ASN A 313 23.81 -36.76 35.60
CA ASN A 313 23.21 -35.55 36.17
C ASN A 313 23.85 -35.23 37.54
N ASN A 314 23.64 -34.01 38.07
CA ASN A 314 24.12 -33.51 39.37
C ASN A 314 23.83 -34.44 40.57
N LYS A 315 22.92 -35.41 40.42
CA LYS A 315 22.57 -36.45 41.41
C LYS A 315 23.23 -37.81 41.15
N LYS A 316 24.31 -37.87 40.35
CA LYS A 316 25.00 -39.11 39.96
C LYS A 316 24.12 -40.16 39.26
N LYS A 317 23.07 -39.71 38.58
CA LYS A 317 22.17 -40.59 37.81
C LYS A 317 22.50 -40.47 36.33
N LYS A 318 22.70 -41.62 35.68
CA LYS A 318 22.81 -41.74 34.23
C LYS A 318 21.49 -41.35 33.57
N ILE A 319 21.54 -40.33 32.73
CA ILE A 319 20.42 -39.84 31.93
C ILE A 319 20.81 -39.85 30.46
N ASN A 320 19.84 -40.10 29.60
CA ASN A 320 20.03 -40.00 28.16
C ASN A 320 19.69 -38.59 27.70
N VAL A 321 20.63 -37.93 27.04
CA VAL A 321 20.46 -36.58 26.49
C VAL A 321 20.74 -36.62 24.99
N TRP A 322 20.02 -35.78 24.25
CA TRP A 322 20.26 -35.57 22.83
C TRP A 322 21.19 -34.38 22.66
N GLU A 323 22.33 -34.59 22.00
CA GLU A 323 23.33 -33.55 21.79
C GLU A 323 23.61 -33.35 20.31
N LYS A 324 23.87 -32.11 19.92
CA LYS A 324 24.30 -31.77 18.55
C LYS A 324 25.62 -32.49 18.25
N CYS A 325 25.71 -33.10 17.07
CA CYS A 325 26.88 -33.85 16.64
C CYS A 325 27.16 -33.65 15.14
N PRO A 326 28.37 -33.98 14.67
CA PRO A 326 28.65 -34.06 13.24
C PRO A 326 27.66 -34.99 12.53
N VAL A 327 27.28 -34.63 11.29
CA VAL A 327 26.27 -35.35 10.50
C VAL A 327 26.58 -36.85 10.37
N ALA A 328 27.85 -37.21 10.22
CA ALA A 328 28.30 -38.60 10.10
C ALA A 328 27.96 -39.47 11.34
N GLU A 329 27.82 -38.87 12.51
CA GLU A 329 27.48 -39.54 13.77
C GLU A 329 26.02 -39.32 14.16
N GLY A 330 25.27 -38.54 13.37
CA GLY A 330 23.90 -38.16 13.61
C GLY A 330 22.95 -39.34 13.47
N THR A 331 22.10 -39.53 14.48
CA THR A 331 21.05 -40.57 14.44
C THR A 331 19.68 -39.99 14.12
N ARG A 332 19.47 -38.68 14.38
CA ARG A 332 18.23 -37.95 14.10
C ARG A 332 18.54 -36.50 13.73
N THR A 333 17.64 -35.83 13.02
CA THR A 333 17.60 -34.37 12.90
C THR A 333 16.72 -33.76 13.99
N CYS A 334 17.15 -32.66 14.60
CA CYS A 334 16.27 -31.81 15.41
C CYS A 334 15.70 -30.60 14.64
N ASN A 335 16.00 -30.48 13.35
CA ASN A 335 15.50 -29.38 12.52
C ASN A 335 13.99 -29.55 12.28
N THR A 336 13.20 -28.64 12.85
CA THR A 336 11.74 -28.68 12.77
C THR A 336 11.23 -28.51 11.34
N ALA A 337 11.86 -27.66 10.53
CA ALA A 337 11.47 -27.45 9.14
C ALA A 337 11.55 -28.75 8.32
N ILE A 338 12.67 -29.48 8.42
CA ILE A 338 12.84 -30.78 7.76
C ILE A 338 11.79 -31.79 8.22
N ARG A 339 11.51 -31.85 9.52
CA ARG A 339 10.53 -32.78 10.08
C ARG A 339 9.13 -32.51 9.53
N TYR A 340 8.67 -31.26 9.55
CA TYR A 340 7.38 -30.88 8.96
C TYR A 340 7.34 -31.10 7.45
N TRP A 341 8.46 -30.88 6.75
CA TRP A 341 8.52 -31.07 5.30
C TRP A 341 8.28 -32.53 4.88
N PHE A 342 8.80 -33.50 5.65
CA PHE A 342 8.70 -34.92 5.32
C PHE A 342 7.70 -35.70 6.17
N ALA A 343 7.02 -35.04 7.12
CA ALA A 343 6.04 -35.70 7.97
C ALA A 343 4.85 -36.24 7.16
N PRO A 344 4.41 -37.47 7.43
CA PRO A 344 3.15 -37.98 6.91
C PRO A 344 1.98 -37.12 7.40
N LYS A 345 0.95 -36.95 6.57
CA LYS A 345 -0.24 -36.16 6.92
C LYS A 345 -1.00 -36.71 8.14
N ASP A 346 -0.83 -38.00 8.44
CA ASP A 346 -1.55 -38.70 9.52
C ASP A 346 -0.81 -38.68 10.88
N ILE A 347 0.32 -37.95 10.99
CA ILE A 347 1.09 -37.87 12.23
C ILE A 347 0.30 -37.11 13.31
N LYS A 348 0.15 -37.71 14.51
CA LYS A 348 -0.57 -37.06 15.62
C LYS A 348 0.23 -35.95 16.30
N LYS A 349 1.56 -36.12 16.37
CA LYS A 349 2.51 -35.18 16.96
C LYS A 349 3.78 -35.20 16.15
N ILE A 350 4.24 -34.02 15.74
CA ILE A 350 5.46 -33.91 14.93
C ILE A 350 6.68 -34.37 15.71
N GLU A 351 6.65 -34.24 17.05
CA GLU A 351 7.71 -34.63 17.97
C GLU A 351 8.02 -36.12 17.92
N ASP A 352 7.06 -36.95 17.48
CA ASP A 352 7.21 -38.39 17.36
C ASP A 352 7.83 -38.80 16.01
N PHE A 353 7.82 -37.90 15.02
CA PHE A 353 8.40 -38.15 13.70
C PHE A 353 9.88 -37.81 13.67
N HIS A 354 10.74 -38.80 13.44
CA HIS A 354 12.19 -38.61 13.37
C HIS A 354 12.74 -39.11 12.06
N LEU A 355 13.76 -38.40 11.56
CA LEU A 355 14.51 -38.76 10.37
C LEU A 355 15.99 -38.75 10.72
N SER A 356 16.71 -39.76 10.28
CA SER A 356 18.17 -39.78 10.32
C SER A 356 18.73 -38.97 9.14
N PRO A 357 19.95 -38.41 9.28
CA PRO A 357 20.65 -37.77 8.16
C PRO A 357 20.83 -38.69 6.94
N VAL A 358 21.03 -39.99 7.17
CA VAL A 358 21.17 -40.99 6.11
C VAL A 358 19.87 -41.13 5.31
N GLU A 359 18.71 -41.20 5.98
CA GLU A 359 17.41 -41.28 5.30
C GLU A 359 17.08 -40.01 4.50
N LEU A 360 17.58 -38.85 4.91
CA LEU A 360 17.37 -37.59 4.20
C LEU A 360 18.13 -37.54 2.86
N SER A 361 19.30 -38.18 2.77
CA SER A 361 20.12 -38.15 1.55
C SER A 361 19.44 -38.76 0.31
N GLY A 362 18.45 -39.63 0.50
CA GLY A 362 17.70 -40.29 -0.58
C GLY A 362 16.26 -39.81 -0.75
N LYS A 363 15.78 -38.85 0.06
CA LYS A 363 14.38 -38.40 0.02
C LYS A 363 14.23 -37.16 -0.85
N SER A 364 13.29 -37.24 -1.79
CA SER A 364 12.74 -36.07 -2.49
C SER A 364 11.23 -36.02 -2.27
N ARG A 365 10.70 -34.81 -2.14
CA ARG A 365 9.24 -34.55 -2.11
C ARG A 365 8.90 -33.84 -3.41
N HIS A 366 8.02 -34.44 -4.21
CA HIS A 366 7.52 -33.88 -5.45
C HIS A 366 6.29 -33.01 -5.22
#